data_AF-A0A7W3NHT1-F1
#
_entry.id   AF-A0A7W3NHT1-F1
#
_cell.length_a   1.000
_cell.length_b   1.000
_cell.length_c   1.000
_cell.angle_alpha   90.00
_cell.angle_beta   90.00
_cell.angle_gamma   90.00
#
_symmetry.space_group_name_H-M   'P 1'
#
loop_
_entity.id
_entity.type
_entity.pdbx_description
1 polymer ?
#
loop_
_entity_poly.entity_id
_entity_poly.type
_entity_poly.pdbx_seq_one_letter_code
_entity_poly.pdbx_strand_id
1 'polypeptide(L)'
;MKSKIILILSISFIVFMLFLLFFYLIKGDSSRWQVALGGVVVSALPILLLFTKVNPFPISLIVGYYLFLFCSLFLGSIEDFYNRFKWWDAVLHFYKGIFMGFVGVSLYKLFIATRIQTRISKWIIFLFVLSISVNATVLWEVYEFLGDLTFTHTMQSG
;
A
#
# COMPACT_ATOMS: atom_id res chain seq x y z
N MET A 1 19.87 -7.72 -8.06
CA MET A 1 19.72 -7.25 -6.66
C MET A 1 18.27 -6.88 -6.33
N LYS A 2 17.65 -5.96 -7.09
CA LYS A 2 16.26 -5.53 -6.91
C LYS A 2 15.22 -6.67 -6.83
N SER A 3 15.26 -7.63 -7.75
CA SER A 3 14.34 -8.78 -7.75
C SER A 3 14.48 -9.66 -6.50
N LYS A 4 15.70 -9.84 -5.98
CA LYS A 4 15.95 -10.57 -4.73
C LYS A 4 15.32 -9.84 -3.54
N ILE A 5 15.46 -8.51 -3.49
CA ILE A 5 14.87 -7.69 -2.42
C ILE A 5 13.34 -7.76 -2.44
N ILE A 6 12.72 -7.63 -3.62
CA ILE A 6 11.28 -7.78 -3.79
C ILE A 6 10.86 -9.15 -3.23
N LEU A 7 11.50 -10.23 -3.69
CA LEU A 7 11.15 -11.58 -3.26
C LEU A 7 11.33 -11.79 -1.75
N ILE A 8 12.44 -11.31 -1.18
CA ILE A 8 12.72 -11.42 0.25
C ILE A 8 11.65 -10.71 1.06
N LEU A 9 11.34 -9.45 0.73
CA LEU A 9 10.33 -8.67 1.44
C LEU A 9 8.93 -9.27 1.29
N SER A 10 8.56 -9.68 0.07
CA SER A 10 7.27 -10.33 -0.19
C SER A 10 7.13 -11.61 0.63
N ILE A 11 8.10 -12.52 0.55
CA ILE A 11 8.04 -13.80 1.26
C ILE A 11 8.05 -13.57 2.77
N SER A 12 8.92 -12.70 3.29
CA SER A 12 8.99 -12.44 4.73
C SER A 12 7.66 -11.91 5.26
N PHE A 13 7.03 -10.98 4.54
CA PHE A 13 5.78 -10.38 4.98
C PHE A 13 4.60 -11.35 4.81
N ILE A 14 4.57 -12.13 3.73
CA ILE A 14 3.57 -13.20 3.53
C ILE A 14 3.66 -14.22 4.66
N VAL A 15 4.85 -14.70 5.02
CA VAL A 15 5.04 -15.66 6.12
C VAL A 15 4.58 -15.05 7.45
N PHE A 16 4.93 -13.79 7.71
CA PHE A 16 4.47 -13.07 8.88
C PHE A 16 2.93 -12.96 8.95
N MET A 17 2.28 -12.57 7.86
CA MET A 17 0.82 -12.45 7.80
C MET A 17 0.11 -13.80 7.84
N LEU A 18 0.70 -14.85 7.25
CA LEU A 18 0.18 -16.23 7.36
C LEU A 18 0.24 -16.73 8.81
N PHE A 19 1.33 -16.46 9.52
CA PHE A 19 1.43 -16.80 10.94
C PHE A 19 0.31 -16.12 11.74
N LEU A 20 0.10 -14.81 11.53
CA LEU A 20 -0.97 -14.06 12.20
C LEU A 20 -2.37 -14.57 11.82
N LEU A 21 -2.57 -14.92 10.53
CA LEU A 21 -3.82 -15.50 10.03
C LEU A 21 -4.17 -16.77 10.81
N PHE A 22 -3.26 -17.74 10.87
CA PHE A 22 -3.51 -18.99 11.59
C PHE A 22 -3.66 -18.77 13.10
N PHE A 23 -2.87 -17.88 13.69
CA PHE A 23 -2.97 -17.53 15.10
C PHE A 23 -4.36 -16.98 15.47
N TYR A 24 -4.87 -16.03 14.69
CA TYR A 24 -6.18 -15.40 14.95
C TYR A 24 -7.37 -16.27 14.51
N LEU A 25 -7.19 -17.16 13.52
CA LEU A 25 -8.17 -18.21 13.22
C LEU A 25 -8.36 -19.14 14.42
N ILE A 26 -7.28 -19.61 15.05
CA ILE A 26 -7.35 -20.49 16.24
C ILE A 26 -8.00 -19.77 17.42
N LYS A 27 -7.75 -18.47 17.59
CA LYS A 27 -8.38 -17.65 18.62
C LYS A 27 -9.85 -17.31 18.34
N GLY A 28 -10.35 -17.56 17.14
CA GLY A 28 -11.71 -17.18 16.74
C GLY A 28 -11.92 -15.66 16.63
N ASP A 29 -10.85 -14.87 16.45
CA ASP A 29 -10.95 -13.42 16.31
C ASP A 29 -11.30 -13.05 14.86
N SER A 30 -12.59 -12.83 14.62
CA SER A 30 -13.13 -12.66 13.26
C SER A 30 -12.59 -11.45 12.51
N SER A 31 -12.21 -10.39 13.21
CA SER A 31 -11.70 -9.16 12.60
C SER A 31 -10.24 -9.33 12.18
N ARG A 32 -9.38 -9.78 13.11
CA ARG A 32 -7.92 -9.80 12.88
C ARG A 32 -7.48 -10.85 11.87
N TRP A 33 -8.16 -11.99 11.79
CA TRP A 33 -7.81 -12.99 10.77
C TRP A 33 -8.13 -12.50 9.35
N GLN A 34 -9.20 -11.71 9.17
CA GLN A 34 -9.55 -11.14 7.86
C GLN A 34 -8.51 -10.11 7.41
N VAL A 35 -8.07 -9.24 8.32
CA VAL A 35 -6.95 -8.31 8.08
C VAL A 35 -5.69 -9.09 7.70
N ALA A 36 -5.39 -10.17 8.43
CA ALA A 36 -4.23 -11.01 8.14
C ALA A 36 -4.31 -11.64 6.73
N LEU A 37 -5.49 -12.14 6.34
CA LEU A 37 -5.74 -12.68 5.00
C LEU A 37 -5.55 -11.62 3.91
N GLY A 38 -6.13 -10.43 4.09
CA GLY A 38 -5.93 -9.30 3.18
C GLY A 38 -4.45 -8.93 3.06
N GLY A 39 -3.74 -8.93 4.18
CA GLY A 39 -2.30 -8.72 4.26
C GLY A 39 -1.47 -9.72 3.46
N VAL A 40 -1.83 -11.01 3.47
CA VAL A 40 -1.19 -12.03 2.61
C VAL A 40 -1.33 -11.67 1.14
N VAL A 41 -2.54 -11.30 0.72
CA VAL A 41 -2.84 -10.95 -0.68
C VAL A 41 -2.08 -9.71 -1.12
N VAL A 42 -2.16 -8.61 -0.36
CA VAL A 42 -1.50 -7.35 -0.76
C VAL A 42 0.02 -7.47 -0.70
N SER A 43 0.57 -8.24 0.25
CA SER A 43 2.02 -8.48 0.33
C SER A 43 2.61 -9.18 -0.90
N ALA A 44 1.78 -9.89 -1.66
CA ALA A 44 2.17 -10.53 -2.92
C ALA A 44 2.17 -9.57 -4.11
N LEU A 45 1.55 -8.39 -4.03
CA LEU A 45 1.44 -7.45 -5.16
C LEU A 45 2.80 -7.07 -5.77
N PRO A 46 3.87 -6.77 -5.00
CA PRO A 46 5.17 -6.46 -5.60
C PRO A 46 5.80 -7.62 -6.38
N ILE A 47 5.38 -8.87 -6.17
CA ILE A 47 5.85 -10.03 -6.96
C ILE A 47 5.45 -9.87 -8.42
N LEU A 48 4.32 -9.22 -8.71
CA LEU A 48 3.88 -8.93 -10.08
C LEU A 48 4.92 -8.13 -10.86
N LEU A 49 5.71 -7.30 -10.18
CA LEU A 49 6.80 -6.51 -10.78
C LEU A 49 7.98 -7.36 -11.24
N LEU A 50 8.03 -8.64 -10.89
CA LEU A 50 9.04 -9.59 -11.38
C LEU A 50 8.65 -10.15 -12.76
N PHE A 51 7.36 -10.10 -13.11
CA PHE A 51 6.85 -10.55 -14.41
C PHE A 51 6.73 -9.42 -15.43
N THR A 52 6.98 -8.17 -15.04
CA THR A 52 6.99 -7.04 -15.98
C THR A 52 8.34 -6.94 -16.71
N LYS A 53 8.31 -6.58 -18.00
CA LYS A 53 9.54 -6.34 -18.78
C LYS A 53 10.37 -5.19 -18.22
N VAL A 54 9.71 -4.18 -17.65
CA VAL A 54 10.33 -3.01 -17.05
C VAL A 54 9.68 -2.72 -15.70
N ASN A 55 10.49 -2.65 -14.66
CA ASN A 55 10.05 -2.26 -13.32
C ASN A 55 10.53 -0.82 -13.02
N PRO A 56 9.64 0.19 -13.06
CA PRO A 56 10.01 1.60 -12.90
C PRO A 56 10.18 2.05 -11.43
N PHE A 57 9.86 1.20 -10.46
CA PHE A 57 9.78 1.60 -9.05
C PHE A 57 11.13 1.41 -8.35
N PRO A 58 11.78 2.43 -7.78
CA PRO A 58 13.03 2.25 -7.05
C PRO A 58 12.85 1.34 -5.83
N ILE A 59 13.96 0.75 -5.35
CA ILE A 59 13.95 -0.14 -4.16
C ILE A 59 13.36 0.58 -2.94
N SER A 60 13.64 1.88 -2.77
CA SER A 60 13.08 2.69 -1.68
C SER A 60 11.55 2.72 -1.68
N LEU A 61 10.92 2.74 -2.86
CA LEU A 61 9.45 2.67 -3.01
C LEU A 61 8.93 1.27 -2.61
N ILE A 62 9.65 0.20 -2.96
CA ILE A 62 9.28 -1.15 -2.53
C ILE A 62 9.40 -1.30 -1.01
N VAL A 63 10.47 -0.78 -0.41
CA VAL A 63 10.64 -0.81 1.06
C VAL A 63 9.56 0.04 1.73
N GLY A 64 9.27 1.23 1.21
CA GLY A 64 8.21 2.10 1.71
C GLY A 64 6.83 1.43 1.65
N TYR A 65 6.56 0.64 0.62
CA TYR A 65 5.33 -0.14 0.51
C TYR A 65 5.17 -1.13 1.68
N TYR A 66 6.20 -1.94 1.97
CA TYR A 66 6.14 -2.88 3.09
C TYR A 66 6.13 -2.20 4.46
N LEU A 67 6.80 -1.05 4.59
CA LEU A 67 6.70 -0.23 5.80
C LEU A 67 5.26 0.26 6.02
N PHE A 68 4.61 0.75 4.95
CA PHE A 68 3.21 1.16 5.02
C PHE A 68 2.31 -0.01 5.41
N LEU A 69 2.46 -1.18 4.78
CA LEU A 69 1.69 -2.39 5.14
C LEU A 69 1.87 -2.78 6.60
N PHE A 70 3.10 -2.69 7.13
CA PHE A 70 3.36 -2.97 8.54
C PHE A 70 2.61 -2.00 9.45
N CYS A 71 2.69 -0.70 9.15
CA CYS A 71 2.07 0.31 9.99
C CYS A 71 0.54 0.32 9.88
N SER A 72 -0.05 0.08 8.71
CA SER A 72 -1.51 0.05 8.55
C SER A 72 -2.13 -1.26 9.02
N LEU A 73 -1.64 -2.40 8.53
CA LEU A 73 -2.29 -3.69 8.79
C LEU A 73 -1.94 -4.25 10.16
N PHE A 74 -0.65 -4.27 10.50
CA PHE A 74 -0.23 -4.85 11.77
C PHE A 74 -0.41 -3.87 12.91
N LEU A 75 0.28 -2.72 12.88
CA LEU A 75 0.16 -1.76 13.98
C LEU A 75 -1.24 -1.12 14.04
N GLY A 76 -1.75 -0.67 12.90
CA GLY A 76 -3.08 -0.05 12.80
C GLY A 76 -4.20 -0.99 13.20
N SER A 77 -4.47 -2.02 12.38
CA SER A 77 -5.65 -2.86 12.55
C SER A 77 -5.47 -3.99 13.58
N ILE A 78 -4.34 -4.70 13.59
CA ILE A 78 -4.15 -5.85 14.49
C ILE A 78 -3.79 -5.43 15.92
N GLU A 79 -2.90 -4.46 16.08
CA GLU A 79 -2.49 -3.91 17.39
C GLU A 79 -3.33 -2.70 17.84
N ASP A 80 -4.38 -2.38 17.08
CA ASP A 80 -5.43 -1.42 17.42
C ASP A 80 -4.94 0.04 17.54
N PHE A 81 -3.90 0.43 16.80
CA PHE A 81 -3.36 1.79 16.87
C PHE A 81 -4.33 2.84 16.34
N TYR A 82 -5.21 2.47 15.41
CA TYR A 82 -6.25 3.35 14.88
C TYR A 82 -7.18 3.88 15.98
N ASN A 83 -7.56 3.02 16.92
CA ASN A 83 -8.41 3.42 18.05
C ASN A 83 -7.60 4.03 19.21
N ARG A 84 -6.38 3.54 19.44
CA ARG A 84 -5.55 3.97 20.56
C ARG A 84 -4.88 5.34 20.35
N PHE A 85 -4.51 5.68 19.13
CA PHE A 85 -3.77 6.89 18.80
C PHE A 85 -4.50 7.70 17.74
N LYS A 86 -5.20 8.76 18.18
CA LYS A 86 -6.03 9.62 17.30
C LYS A 86 -5.30 10.25 16.10
N TRP A 87 -3.97 10.32 16.14
CA TRP A 87 -3.14 10.88 15.06
C TRP A 87 -2.61 9.82 14.09
N TRP A 88 -2.76 8.53 14.41
CA TRP A 88 -2.16 7.43 13.64
C TRP A 88 -2.65 7.42 12.20
N ASP A 89 -3.97 7.47 12.05
CA ASP A 89 -4.63 7.48 10.76
C ASP A 89 -4.16 8.66 9.88
N ALA A 90 -4.19 9.88 10.42
CA ALA A 90 -3.75 11.08 9.70
C ALA A 90 -2.29 10.98 9.21
N VAL A 91 -1.40 10.38 10.01
CA VAL A 91 0.00 10.16 9.61
C VAL A 91 0.10 9.12 8.50
N LEU A 92 -0.65 8.03 8.57
CA LEU A 92 -0.71 7.01 7.52
C LEU A 92 -1.28 7.58 6.22
N HIS A 93 -2.32 8.41 6.30
CA HIS A 93 -2.90 9.11 5.16
C HIS A 93 -1.92 10.08 4.51
N PHE A 94 -1.21 10.88 5.31
CA PHE A 94 -0.17 11.76 4.81
C PHE A 94 0.96 10.99 4.12
N TYR A 95 1.40 9.89 4.73
CA TYR A 95 2.40 8.99 4.14
C TYR A 95 1.90 8.39 2.82
N LYS A 96 0.67 7.86 2.79
CA LYS A 96 0.00 7.26 1.62
C LYS A 96 -0.04 8.25 0.45
N GLY A 97 -0.39 9.51 0.72
CA GLY A 97 -0.37 10.57 -0.28
C GLY A 97 1.02 10.82 -0.87
N ILE A 98 2.04 11.01 -0.02
CA ILE A 98 3.43 11.20 -0.50
C ILE A 98 3.91 9.99 -1.29
N PHE A 99 3.67 8.78 -0.76
CA PHE A 99 4.01 7.51 -1.38
C PHE A 99 3.42 7.42 -2.78
N MET A 100 2.12 7.70 -2.92
CA MET A 100 1.44 7.66 -4.21
C MET A 100 1.93 8.74 -5.16
N GLY A 101 2.38 9.88 -4.64
CA GLY A 101 3.09 10.89 -5.43
C GLY A 101 4.36 10.33 -6.08
N PHE A 102 5.19 9.60 -5.33
CA PHE A 102 6.38 8.93 -5.89
C PHE A 102 6.03 7.82 -6.88
N VAL A 103 4.96 7.05 -6.62
CA VAL A 103 4.41 6.09 -7.59
C VAL A 103 4.05 6.81 -8.89
N GLY A 104 3.34 7.94 -8.81
CA GLY A 104 2.99 8.78 -9.95
C GLY A 104 4.20 9.23 -10.76
N VAL A 105 5.28 9.68 -10.09
CA VAL A 105 6.54 10.05 -10.78
C VAL A 105 7.17 8.85 -11.49
N SER A 106 7.17 7.66 -10.87
CA SER A 106 7.65 6.43 -11.51
C SER A 106 6.82 6.04 -12.74
N LEU A 107 5.50 6.18 -12.67
CA LEU A 107 4.60 5.92 -13.81
C LEU A 107 4.83 6.92 -14.94
N TYR A 108 4.97 8.21 -14.62
CA TYR A 108 5.32 9.24 -15.61
C TYR A 108 6.62 8.88 -16.35
N LYS A 109 7.67 8.50 -15.63
CA LYS A 109 8.95 8.10 -16.23
C LYS A 109 8.85 6.80 -17.03
N LEU A 110 7.95 5.88 -16.66
CA LEU A 110 7.73 4.63 -17.39
C LEU A 110 7.06 4.89 -18.75
N PHE A 111 6.01 5.72 -18.77
CA PHE A 111 5.17 5.89 -19.95
C PHE A 111 5.65 7.01 -20.90
N ILE A 112 6.41 7.97 -20.40
CA ILE A 112 6.89 9.09 -21.20
C ILE A 112 8.36 8.87 -21.59
N ALA A 113 8.64 8.87 -22.89
CA ALA A 113 9.99 8.74 -23.42
C ALA A 113 10.91 9.89 -22.94
N THR A 114 12.14 9.57 -22.53
CA THR A 114 13.11 10.51 -21.96
C THR A 114 13.32 11.77 -22.80
N ARG A 115 13.34 11.63 -24.14
CA ARG A 115 13.49 12.77 -25.08
C ARG A 115 12.34 13.77 -25.04
N ILE A 116 11.16 13.34 -24.58
CA ILE A 116 9.94 14.15 -24.49
C ILE A 116 9.81 14.74 -23.08
N GLN A 117 10.31 14.06 -22.04
CA GLN A 117 10.20 14.51 -20.65
C GLN A 117 10.70 15.94 -20.45
N THR A 118 11.81 16.32 -21.10
CA THR A 118 12.40 17.67 -20.99
C THR A 118 11.57 18.77 -21.66
N ARG A 119 10.62 18.40 -22.52
CA ARG A 119 9.72 19.33 -23.22
C ARG A 119 8.38 19.52 -22.49
N ILE A 120 8.10 18.70 -21.48
CA ILE A 120 6.86 18.78 -20.72
C ILE A 120 7.01 19.81 -19.59
N SER A 121 6.02 20.68 -19.45
CA SER A 121 5.98 21.65 -18.36
C SER A 121 5.96 20.96 -16.99
N LYS A 122 6.75 21.48 -16.05
CA LYS A 122 6.78 21.00 -14.65
C LYS A 122 5.39 21.03 -14.01
N TRP A 123 4.54 21.99 -14.39
CA TRP A 123 3.16 22.09 -13.91
C TRP A 123 2.29 20.90 -14.36
N ILE A 124 2.48 20.40 -15.59
CA ILE A 124 1.74 19.23 -16.07
C ILE A 124 2.15 17.99 -15.26
N ILE A 125 3.45 17.84 -14.98
CA ILE A 125 3.95 16.74 -14.16
C ILE A 125 3.38 16.83 -12.74
N PHE A 126 3.38 18.03 -12.14
CA PHE A 126 2.79 18.27 -10.82
C PHE A 126 1.30 17.88 -10.78
N LEU A 127 0.50 18.37 -11.72
CA LEU A 127 -0.94 18.08 -11.78
C LEU A 127 -1.20 16.58 -12.02
N PHE A 128 -0.40 15.93 -12.86
CA PHE A 128 -0.48 14.48 -13.07
C PHE A 128 -0.22 13.71 -11.77
N VAL A 129 0.88 14.01 -11.08
CA VAL A 129 1.26 13.33 -9.83
C VAL A 129 0.23 13.59 -8.74
N LEU A 130 -0.22 14.84 -8.59
CA LEU A 130 -1.26 15.22 -7.63
C LEU A 130 -2.56 14.46 -7.91
N SER A 131 -2.98 14.39 -9.18
CA SER A 131 -4.19 13.68 -9.58
C SER A 131 -4.11 12.19 -9.24
N ILE A 132 -3.01 11.51 -9.57
CA ILE A 132 -2.81 10.10 -9.23
C ILE A 132 -2.87 9.89 -7.70
N SER A 133 -2.21 10.75 -6.94
CA SER A 133 -2.19 10.67 -5.47
C SER A 133 -3.58 10.85 -4.86
N VAL A 134 -4.31 11.87 -5.27
CA VAL A 134 -5.65 12.16 -4.74
C VAL A 134 -6.64 11.07 -5.14
N ASN A 135 -6.66 10.67 -6.42
CA ASN A 135 -7.59 9.64 -6.89
C ASN A 135 -7.36 8.29 -6.20
N ALA A 136 -6.11 7.86 -6.02
CA ALA A 136 -5.82 6.62 -5.31
C ALA A 136 -6.29 6.66 -3.85
N THR A 137 -6.13 7.81 -3.19
CA THR A 137 -6.60 8.01 -1.81
C THR A 137 -8.13 7.97 -1.77
N VAL A 138 -8.81 8.70 -2.65
CA VAL A 138 -10.29 8.69 -2.71
C VAL A 138 -10.84 7.29 -3.00
N LEU A 139 -10.25 6.55 -3.93
CA LEU A 139 -10.67 5.18 -4.24
C LEU A 139 -10.51 4.24 -3.04
N TRP A 140 -9.49 4.46 -2.22
CA TRP A 140 -9.30 3.73 -0.97
C TRP A 140 -10.44 4.01 0.03
N GLU A 141 -10.77 5.29 0.26
CA GLU A 141 -11.87 5.67 1.15
C GLU A 141 -13.21 5.08 0.69
N VAL A 142 -13.45 5.07 -0.63
CA VAL A 142 -14.66 4.46 -1.21
C VAL A 142 -14.68 2.96 -0.97
N TYR A 143 -13.55 2.27 -1.10
CA TYR A 143 -13.43 0.85 -0.78
C TYR A 143 -13.76 0.56 0.68
N GLU A 144 -13.22 1.35 1.61
CA GLU A 144 -13.50 1.19 3.05
C GLU A 144 -14.95 1.48 3.38
N PHE A 145 -15.52 2.53 2.80
CA PHE A 145 -16.94 2.87 2.96
C PHE A 145 -17.85 1.73 2.48
N LEU A 146 -17.56 1.17 1.30
CA LEU A 146 -18.32 0.03 0.78
C LEU A 146 -18.13 -1.22 1.65
N GLY A 147 -16.92 -1.43 2.15
CA GLY A 147 -16.61 -2.52 3.07
C GLY A 147 -17.38 -2.44 4.38
N ASP A 148 -17.56 -1.23 4.89
CA ASP A 148 -18.38 -0.97 6.07
C ASP A 148 -19.87 -1.06 5.82
N LEU A 149 -20.31 -0.88 4.58
CA LEU A 149 -21.71 -1.11 4.25
C LEU A 149 -22.05 -2.61 4.15
N THR A 150 -21.07 -3.47 3.84
CA THR A 150 -21.34 -4.83 3.34
C THR A 150 -20.66 -5.99 4.07
N PHE A 151 -19.49 -5.80 4.70
CA PHE A 151 -18.67 -6.90 5.21
C PHE A 151 -18.32 -6.81 6.70
N THR A 152 -17.67 -5.74 7.14
CA THR A 152 -16.96 -5.73 8.44
C THR A 152 -17.43 -4.65 9.41
N HIS A 153 -17.93 -3.52 8.90
CA HIS A 153 -18.36 -2.35 9.69
C HIS A 153 -17.25 -1.71 10.55
N THR A 154 -15.97 -1.95 10.25
CA THR A 154 -14.81 -1.43 11.02
C THR A 154 -13.72 -0.77 10.17
N MET A 155 -13.84 -0.72 8.85
CA MET A 155 -12.83 -0.24 7.92
C MET A 155 -12.64 1.29 7.94
N GLN A 156 -13.69 2.07 8.22
CA GLN A 156 -13.60 3.53 8.36
C GLN A 156 -12.95 3.98 9.68
N SER A 157 -12.50 3.04 10.52
CA SER A 157 -11.77 3.39 11.75
C SER A 157 -10.33 3.81 11.47
N GLY A 158 -9.81 3.66 10.25
CA GLY A 158 -8.42 3.92 9.91
C GLY A 158 -8.17 4.32 8.48
#